data_AF-A0A523YHM9-F1
#
_entry.id   AF-A0A523YHM9-F1
#
_cell.length_a   1.000
_cell.length_b   1.000
_cell.length_c   1.000
_cell.angle_alpha   90.00
_cell.angle_beta   90.00
_cell.angle_gamma   90.00
#
_symmetry.space_group_name_H-M   'P 1'
#
loop_
_entity.id
_entity.type
_entity.pdbx_description
1 polymer ?
#
loop_
_entity_poly.entity_id
_entity_poly.type
_entity_poly.pdbx_seq_one_letter_code
_entity_poly.pdbx_strand_id
1 'polypeptide(L)'
;MEREECPVCGIKVKVANLPRHLRNVHPHDKSGKDYAKEVEKGLRRRRTHKAPMSPGTKKVVRALAIISIIIVLFGLVFVWYLGLSHPKIEVYPSAHDFGDIQRETVITTFEIRNAGKVDLRLTGVSTSCGCTSAVVRVRGIASPTFGLHDNPKDWSAVLSPGETATLEVSYDAGLHPDTGSVMRVVYIKSNDPFNPEVQVDITANVIA
;
A
#
# COMPACT_ATOMS: atom_id res chain seq x y z
N MET A 1 7.03 54.58 -1.35
CA MET A 1 7.42 54.40 0.06
C MET A 1 7.29 55.75 0.75
N GLU A 2 6.50 55.83 1.82
CA GLU A 2 6.24 57.06 2.60
C GLU A 2 7.58 57.64 3.13
N ARG A 3 7.77 58.96 2.96
CA ARG A 3 8.95 59.72 3.42
C ARG A 3 8.47 60.90 4.23
N GLU A 4 9.18 61.21 5.31
CA GLU A 4 8.90 62.34 6.20
C GLU A 4 10.17 63.17 6.40
N GLU A 5 9.97 64.45 6.70
CA GLU A 5 11.06 65.36 7.03
C GLU A 5 11.50 65.14 8.49
N CYS A 6 12.80 65.09 8.71
CA CYS A 6 13.34 65.04 10.07
C CYS A 6 13.02 66.36 10.79
N PRO A 7 12.42 66.35 11.99
CA PRO A 7 12.06 67.56 12.71
C PRO A 7 13.28 68.35 13.25
N VAL A 8 14.48 67.77 13.20
CA VAL A 8 15.71 68.38 13.70
C VAL A 8 16.52 69.04 12.58
N CYS A 9 16.65 68.37 11.42
CA CYS A 9 17.49 68.83 10.32
C CYS A 9 16.76 69.07 8.99
N GLY A 10 15.45 68.82 8.90
CA GLY A 10 14.62 69.04 7.70
C GLY A 10 14.86 68.05 6.56
N ILE A 11 15.82 67.13 6.67
CA ILE A 11 16.14 66.17 5.61
C ILE A 11 15.01 65.14 5.47
N LYS A 12 14.59 64.88 4.23
CA LYS A 12 13.60 63.84 3.89
C LYS A 12 14.19 62.44 3.98
N VAL A 13 13.74 61.66 4.95
CA VAL A 13 14.13 60.25 5.14
C VAL A 13 12.91 59.33 5.03
N LYS A 14 13.14 58.05 4.70
CA LYS A 14 12.06 57.05 4.74
C LYS A 14 11.56 56.92 6.17
N VAL A 15 10.24 56.91 6.39
CA VAL A 15 9.64 56.81 7.74
C VAL A 15 10.17 55.60 8.52
N ALA A 16 10.37 54.47 7.85
CA ALA A 16 10.96 53.26 8.44
C ALA A 16 12.41 53.43 8.95
N ASN A 17 13.15 54.39 8.40
CA ASN A 17 14.55 54.69 8.75
C ASN A 17 14.68 55.93 9.63
N LEU A 18 13.62 56.72 9.79
CA LEU A 18 13.60 57.98 10.54
C LEU A 18 14.02 57.80 12.02
N PRO A 19 13.57 56.76 12.75
CA PRO A 19 14.06 56.52 14.11
C PRO A 19 15.56 56.22 14.18
N ARG A 20 16.11 55.49 13.19
CA ARG A 20 17.55 55.18 13.12
C ARG A 20 18.36 56.43 12.77
N HIS A 21 17.85 57.26 11.87
CA HIS A 21 18.44 58.54 11.52
C HIS A 21 18.53 59.46 12.76
N LEU A 22 17.43 59.63 13.50
CA LEU A 22 17.40 60.46 14.72
C LEU A 22 18.38 59.97 15.79
N ARG A 23 18.50 58.65 16.01
CA ARG A 23 19.46 58.10 16.98
C ARG A 23 20.93 58.26 16.56
N ASN A 24 21.23 58.14 15.28
CA ASN A 24 22.61 58.12 14.79
C ASN A 24 23.14 59.52 14.45
N VAL A 25 22.28 60.39 13.91
CA VAL A 25 22.64 61.74 13.45
C VAL A 25 22.34 62.80 14.52
N HIS A 26 21.37 62.55 15.40
CA HIS A 26 20.98 63.47 16.48
C HIS A 26 20.99 62.80 17.88
N PRO A 27 22.13 62.22 18.32
CA PRO A 27 22.19 61.42 19.55
C PRO A 27 22.00 62.21 20.85
N HIS A 28 22.12 63.54 20.83
CA HIS A 28 21.94 64.40 22.00
C HIS A 28 20.65 65.22 21.99
N ASP A 29 19.88 65.18 20.90
CA ASP A 29 18.62 65.91 20.82
C ASP A 29 17.48 65.14 21.50
N LYS A 30 16.94 65.71 22.58
CA LYS A 30 15.88 65.07 23.37
C LYS A 30 14.57 64.99 22.58
N SER A 31 14.24 66.05 21.83
CA SER A 31 13.04 66.12 20.99
C SER A 31 13.03 65.01 19.93
N GLY A 32 14.15 64.84 19.22
CA GLY A 32 14.34 63.81 18.21
C GLY A 32 14.29 62.39 18.77
N LYS A 33 14.75 62.15 20.01
CA LYS A 33 14.61 60.84 20.68
C LYS A 33 13.16 60.49 21.01
N ASP A 34 12.40 61.45 21.50
CA ASP A 34 11.00 61.24 21.85
C ASP A 34 10.16 61.02 20.57
N TYR A 35 10.43 61.80 19.52
CA TYR A 35 9.84 61.60 18.20
C TYR A 35 10.20 60.23 17.59
N ALA A 36 11.46 59.80 17.70
CA ALA A 36 11.88 58.47 17.22
C ALA A 36 11.11 57.33 17.91
N LYS A 37 10.85 57.43 19.22
CA LYS A 37 10.05 56.43 19.96
C LYS A 37 8.60 56.40 19.49
N GLU A 38 8.02 57.56 19.22
CA GLU A 38 6.64 57.67 18.73
C GLU A 38 6.49 57.06 17.33
N VAL A 39 7.40 57.39 16.42
CA VAL A 39 7.46 56.80 15.07
C VAL A 39 7.67 55.28 15.16
N GLU A 40 8.56 54.79 16.04
CA GLU A 40 8.72 53.34 16.25
C GLU A 40 7.46 52.66 16.80
N LYS A 41 6.75 53.31 17.72
CA LYS A 41 5.48 52.80 18.25
C LYS A 41 4.42 52.73 17.15
N GLY A 42 4.35 53.73 16.28
CA GLY A 42 3.48 53.75 15.10
C GLY A 42 3.83 52.65 14.09
N LEU A 43 5.11 52.48 13.77
CA LEU A 43 5.61 51.44 12.87
C LEU A 43 5.36 50.03 13.43
N ARG A 44 5.54 49.83 14.75
CA ARG A 44 5.23 48.56 15.43
C ARG A 44 3.75 48.24 15.33
N ARG A 45 2.86 49.21 15.58
CA ARG A 45 1.40 49.05 15.40
C ARG A 45 1.04 48.67 13.96
N ARG A 46 1.63 49.33 12.95
CA ARG A 46 1.41 48.96 11.53
C ARG A 46 1.90 47.55 11.19
N ARG A 47 3.01 47.08 11.79
CA ARG A 47 3.52 45.69 11.58
C ARG A 47 2.65 44.62 12.22
N THR A 48 2.10 44.89 13.40
CA THR A 48 1.21 43.92 14.09
C THR A 48 -0.15 43.79 13.40
N HIS A 49 -0.56 44.80 12.64
CA HIS A 49 -1.69 44.76 11.72
C HIS A 49 -1.32 44.12 10.36
N LYS A 50 -0.65 42.96 10.36
CA LYS A 50 -0.73 42.08 9.18
C LYS A 50 -2.21 41.74 9.01
N ALA A 51 -2.75 41.97 7.81
CA ALA A 51 -4.16 41.76 7.52
C ALA A 51 -4.58 40.36 8.03
N PRO A 52 -5.64 40.26 8.85
CA PRO A 52 -6.09 38.97 9.34
C PRO A 52 -6.45 38.10 8.13
N MET A 53 -5.92 36.88 8.08
CA MET A 53 -6.29 35.91 7.06
C MET A 53 -7.82 35.82 6.96
N SER A 54 -8.34 35.80 5.73
CA SER A 54 -9.77 35.66 5.48
C SER A 54 -10.31 34.41 6.20
N PRO A 55 -11.57 34.41 6.66
CA PRO A 55 -12.18 33.24 7.29
C PRO A 55 -12.10 31.99 6.41
N GLY A 56 -12.18 32.14 5.08
CA GLY A 56 -12.00 31.06 4.11
C GLY A 56 -10.58 30.49 4.12
N THR A 57 -9.56 31.34 4.11
CA THR A 57 -8.14 30.92 4.16
C THR A 57 -7.82 30.16 5.46
N LYS A 58 -8.38 30.59 6.61
CA LYS A 58 -8.20 29.88 7.89
C LYS A 58 -8.80 28.47 7.88
N LYS A 59 -9.96 28.28 7.23
CA LYS A 59 -10.59 26.96 7.07
C LYS A 59 -9.73 26.03 6.20
N VAL A 60 -9.20 26.55 5.08
CA VAL A 60 -8.33 25.78 4.18
C VAL A 60 -7.02 25.37 4.86
N VAL A 61 -6.35 26.29 5.57
CA VAL A 61 -5.10 25.98 6.28
C VAL A 61 -5.33 24.91 7.37
N ARG A 62 -6.46 24.97 8.09
CA ARG A 62 -6.83 23.93 9.06
C ARG A 62 -7.09 22.58 8.39
N ALA A 63 -7.78 22.57 7.26
CA ALA A 63 -8.04 21.35 6.50
C ALA A 63 -6.73 20.70 6.01
N LEU A 64 -5.81 21.49 5.46
CA LEU A 64 -4.50 20.99 5.00
C LEU A 64 -3.65 20.44 6.15
N ALA A 65 -3.67 21.07 7.33
CA ALA A 65 -2.97 20.56 8.51
C ALA A 65 -3.57 19.24 9.03
N ILE A 66 -4.90 19.08 8.98
CA ILE A 66 -5.56 17.82 9.33
C ILE A 66 -5.20 16.74 8.31
N ILE A 67 -5.24 17.06 7.02
CA ILE A 67 -4.87 16.13 5.94
C ILE A 67 -3.42 15.68 6.08
N SER A 68 -2.48 16.59 6.36
CA SER A 68 -1.08 16.20 6.55
C SER A 68 -0.87 15.30 7.76
N ILE A 69 -1.57 15.54 8.88
CA ILE A 69 -1.56 14.65 10.04
C ILE A 69 -2.11 13.26 9.69
N ILE A 70 -3.22 13.20 8.94
CA ILE A 70 -3.80 11.93 8.49
C ILE A 70 -2.83 11.17 7.59
N ILE A 71 -2.16 11.85 6.65
CA ILE A 71 -1.17 11.24 5.76
C ILE A 71 0.01 10.67 6.56
N VAL A 72 0.52 11.41 7.55
CA VAL A 72 1.61 10.94 8.42
C VAL A 72 1.16 9.73 9.26
N LEU A 73 -0.03 9.79 9.85
CA LEU A 73 -0.59 8.68 10.62
C LEU A 73 -0.81 7.44 9.74
N PHE A 74 -1.35 7.63 8.54
CA PHE A 74 -1.53 6.56 7.56
C PHE A 74 -0.19 5.94 7.16
N GLY A 75 0.83 6.77 6.90
CA GLY A 75 2.18 6.30 6.61
C GLY A 75 2.79 5.48 7.75
N LEU A 76 2.63 5.92 9.00
CA LEU A 76 3.10 5.19 10.18
C LEU A 76 2.38 3.85 10.36
N VAL A 77 1.06 3.82 10.20
CA VAL A 77 0.26 2.58 10.26
C VAL A 77 0.64 1.64 9.11
N PHE A 78 0.89 2.17 7.91
CA PHE A 78 1.29 1.38 6.75
C PHE A 78 2.68 0.77 6.92
N VAL A 79 3.67 1.53 7.42
CA VAL A 79 5.00 1.00 7.74
C VAL A 79 4.93 -0.07 8.83
N TRP A 80 4.07 0.12 9.83
CA TRP A 80 3.81 -0.90 10.84
C TRP A 80 3.15 -2.16 10.25
N TYR A 81 2.19 -2.00 9.32
CA TYR A 81 1.53 -3.09 8.60
C TYR A 81 2.51 -3.93 7.77
N LEU A 82 3.49 -3.29 7.12
CA LEU A 82 4.56 -3.99 6.39
C LEU A 82 5.50 -4.79 7.30
N GLY A 83 5.57 -4.45 8.59
CA GLY A 83 6.37 -5.17 9.59
C GLY A 83 5.66 -6.38 10.20
N LEU A 84 4.36 -6.56 9.96
CA LEU A 84 3.60 -7.70 10.47
C LEU A 84 4.00 -8.98 9.73
N SER A 85 4.29 -10.04 10.49
CA SER A 85 4.53 -11.37 9.93
C SER A 85 3.20 -11.96 9.47
N HIS A 86 3.10 -12.23 8.18
CA HIS A 86 1.91 -12.82 7.56
C HIS A 86 2.25 -14.18 6.94
N PRO A 87 1.25 -15.07 6.78
CA PRO A 87 1.44 -16.27 5.97
C PRO A 87 1.64 -15.84 4.52
N LYS A 88 2.41 -16.63 3.76
CA LYS A 88 2.64 -16.38 2.34
C LYS A 88 2.63 -17.69 1.59
N ILE A 89 1.67 -17.86 0.69
CA ILE A 89 1.61 -19.05 -0.17
C ILE A 89 2.43 -18.82 -1.44
N GLU A 90 3.27 -19.80 -1.78
CA GLU A 90 3.95 -19.88 -3.08
C GLU A 90 3.71 -21.27 -3.66
N VAL A 91 3.54 -21.34 -4.98
CA VAL A 91 3.34 -22.61 -5.69
C VAL A 91 4.32 -22.68 -6.85
N TYR A 92 5.04 -23.81 -6.97
CA TYR A 92 6.02 -24.00 -8.02
C TYR A 92 5.98 -25.44 -8.58
N PRO A 93 6.00 -25.61 -9.92
CA PRO A 93 5.78 -24.57 -10.93
C PRO A 93 4.36 -23.97 -10.83
N SER A 94 4.06 -22.90 -11.56
CA SER A 94 2.69 -22.35 -11.63
C SER A 94 1.88 -22.93 -12.78
N ALA A 95 2.51 -23.69 -13.67
CA ALA A 95 1.87 -24.31 -14.81
C ALA A 95 2.58 -25.61 -15.21
N HIS A 96 1.83 -26.51 -15.84
CA HIS A 96 2.37 -27.73 -16.43
C HIS A 96 1.73 -27.99 -17.79
N ASP A 97 2.55 -28.25 -18.81
CA ASP A 97 2.07 -28.64 -20.13
C ASP A 97 2.33 -30.14 -20.35
N PHE A 98 1.26 -30.90 -20.51
CA PHE A 98 1.34 -32.33 -20.82
C PHE A 98 1.71 -32.57 -22.29
N GLY A 99 1.64 -31.55 -23.15
CA GLY A 99 1.87 -31.71 -24.59
C GLY A 99 0.77 -32.56 -25.24
N ASP A 100 1.15 -33.39 -26.21
CA ASP A 100 0.23 -34.29 -26.89
C ASP A 100 -0.10 -35.50 -26.02
N ILE A 101 -1.39 -35.69 -25.71
CA ILE A 101 -1.88 -36.83 -24.93
C ILE A 101 -3.01 -37.55 -25.66
N GLN A 102 -3.10 -38.86 -25.46
CA GLN A 102 -4.27 -39.61 -25.90
C GLN A 102 -5.46 -39.37 -24.94
N ARG A 103 -6.59 -40.04 -25.18
CA ARG A 103 -7.71 -40.07 -24.24
C ARG A 103 -7.40 -40.93 -23.02
N GLU A 104 -6.48 -40.45 -22.19
CA GLU A 104 -6.03 -41.10 -20.98
C GLU A 104 -6.08 -40.14 -19.78
N THR A 105 -5.81 -40.69 -18.59
CA THR A 105 -5.61 -39.89 -17.39
C THR A 105 -4.13 -39.55 -17.24
N VAL A 106 -3.82 -38.27 -17.12
CA VAL A 106 -2.47 -37.77 -16.86
C VAL A 106 -2.40 -37.08 -15.51
N ILE A 107 -1.24 -37.17 -14.85
CA ILE A 107 -1.03 -36.67 -13.50
C ILE A 107 0.22 -35.81 -13.48
N THR A 108 0.14 -34.68 -12.79
CA THR A 108 1.30 -33.82 -12.49
C THR A 108 1.27 -33.39 -11.03
N THR A 109 2.39 -32.87 -10.54
CA THR A 109 2.53 -32.43 -9.16
C THR A 109 3.10 -31.02 -9.09
N PHE A 110 2.58 -30.24 -8.15
CA PHE A 110 3.07 -28.91 -7.80
C PHE A 110 3.50 -28.89 -6.33
N GLU A 111 4.54 -28.12 -6.02
CA GLU A 111 4.93 -27.85 -4.64
C GLU A 111 4.20 -26.60 -4.14
N ILE A 112 3.45 -26.74 -3.05
CA ILE A 112 2.92 -25.61 -2.27
C ILE A 112 3.89 -25.35 -1.13
N ARG A 113 4.29 -24.10 -0.91
CA ARG A 113 5.21 -23.70 0.15
C ARG A 113 4.66 -22.54 0.96
N ASN A 114 4.89 -22.59 2.28
CA ASN A 114 4.75 -21.40 3.11
C ASN A 114 6.05 -20.59 3.09
N ALA A 115 6.09 -19.53 2.28
CA ALA A 115 7.20 -18.58 2.21
C ALA A 115 7.09 -17.45 3.26
N GLY A 116 6.07 -17.50 4.12
CA GLY A 116 5.80 -16.52 5.16
C GLY A 116 6.57 -16.78 6.44
N LYS A 117 6.24 -16.00 7.48
CA LYS A 117 6.87 -16.09 8.81
C LYS A 117 5.92 -16.62 9.90
N VAL A 118 4.68 -16.90 9.55
CA VAL A 118 3.66 -17.52 10.42
C VAL A 118 2.95 -18.64 9.66
N ASP A 119 2.19 -19.46 10.39
CA ASP A 119 1.48 -20.62 9.85
C ASP A 119 0.53 -20.25 8.70
N LEU A 120 0.74 -20.92 7.56
CA LEU A 120 -0.13 -20.88 6.39
C LEU A 120 -1.16 -22.00 6.53
N ARG A 121 -2.44 -21.63 6.56
CA ARG A 121 -3.56 -22.56 6.55
C ARG A 121 -4.11 -22.67 5.15
N LEU A 122 -4.02 -23.85 4.56
CA LEU A 122 -4.78 -24.23 3.38
C LEU A 122 -6.21 -24.54 3.80
N THR A 123 -7.18 -23.94 3.12
CA THR A 123 -8.60 -24.01 3.47
C THR A 123 -9.45 -24.74 2.43
N GLY A 124 -8.88 -25.07 1.28
CA GLY A 124 -9.56 -25.88 0.27
C GLY A 124 -8.86 -25.84 -1.08
N VAL A 125 -9.29 -26.74 -1.96
CA VAL A 125 -8.90 -26.78 -3.36
C VAL A 125 -10.17 -26.93 -4.21
N SER A 126 -10.16 -26.40 -5.42
CA SER A 126 -11.21 -26.62 -6.41
C SER A 126 -10.64 -26.60 -7.81
N THR A 127 -11.33 -27.20 -8.77
CA THR A 127 -10.89 -27.25 -10.18
C THR A 127 -11.89 -26.54 -11.09
N SER A 128 -11.43 -26.09 -12.26
CA SER A 128 -12.30 -25.42 -13.25
C SER A 128 -13.19 -26.37 -14.06
N CYS A 129 -12.94 -27.68 -14.02
CA CYS A 129 -13.65 -28.71 -14.78
C CYS A 129 -13.83 -29.99 -13.96
N GLY A 130 -14.95 -30.69 -14.12
CA GLY A 130 -15.17 -32.01 -13.52
C GLY A 130 -14.22 -33.11 -14.04
N CYS A 131 -13.54 -32.85 -15.15
CA CYS A 131 -12.48 -33.68 -15.71
C CYS A 131 -11.13 -33.56 -14.99
N THR A 132 -11.03 -32.65 -14.02
CA THR A 132 -9.79 -32.41 -13.26
C THR A 132 -10.07 -32.61 -11.77
N SER A 133 -9.18 -33.34 -11.11
CA SER A 133 -9.21 -33.55 -9.66
C SER A 133 -7.85 -33.24 -9.03
N ALA A 134 -7.85 -32.99 -7.72
CA ALA A 134 -6.64 -32.65 -6.99
C ALA A 134 -6.61 -33.26 -5.59
N VAL A 135 -5.42 -33.64 -5.14
CA VAL A 135 -5.14 -34.14 -3.78
C VAL A 135 -3.95 -33.38 -3.21
N VAL A 136 -4.07 -32.87 -1.99
CA VAL A 136 -2.98 -32.24 -1.27
C VAL A 136 -2.38 -33.23 -0.28
N ARG A 137 -1.06 -33.39 -0.29
CA ARG A 137 -0.31 -34.20 0.67
C ARG A 137 0.53 -33.31 1.56
N VAL A 138 0.21 -33.31 2.85
CA VAL A 138 0.98 -32.59 3.88
C VAL A 138 1.58 -33.61 4.84
N ARG A 139 2.91 -33.64 4.96
CA ARG A 139 3.63 -34.62 5.79
C ARG A 139 3.21 -36.08 5.49
N GLY A 140 2.98 -36.40 4.22
CA GLY A 140 2.53 -37.72 3.77
C GLY A 140 1.03 -38.00 3.93
N ILE A 141 0.28 -37.16 4.64
CA ILE A 141 -1.16 -37.31 4.84
C ILE A 141 -1.89 -36.70 3.64
N ALA A 142 -2.66 -37.52 2.93
CA ALA A 142 -3.51 -37.07 1.82
C ALA A 142 -4.78 -36.38 2.33
N SER A 143 -5.18 -35.31 1.65
CA SER A 143 -6.51 -34.75 1.73
C SER A 143 -7.55 -35.67 1.08
N PRO A 144 -8.84 -35.39 1.26
CA PRO A 144 -9.85 -35.87 0.31
C PRO A 144 -9.53 -35.39 -1.12
N THR A 145 -10.14 -36.05 -2.10
CA THR A 145 -10.09 -35.59 -3.50
C THR A 145 -10.97 -34.36 -3.67
N PHE A 146 -10.40 -33.32 -4.27
CA PHE A 146 -11.09 -32.12 -4.68
C PHE A 146 -11.37 -32.14 -6.18
N GLY A 147 -12.46 -31.50 -6.59
CA GLY A 147 -12.86 -31.34 -7.99
C GLY A 147 -13.66 -30.06 -8.21
N LEU A 148 -14.53 -30.06 -9.20
CA LEU A 148 -15.35 -28.90 -9.55
C LEU A 148 -16.50 -28.66 -8.54
N HIS A 149 -17.09 -29.73 -8.02
CA HIS A 149 -18.27 -29.69 -7.15
C HIS A 149 -18.08 -30.58 -5.90
N ASP A 150 -18.91 -30.36 -4.90
CA ASP A 150 -19.01 -31.19 -3.68
C ASP A 150 -17.72 -31.34 -2.86
N ASN A 151 -16.85 -30.33 -2.93
CA ASN A 151 -15.61 -30.28 -2.17
C ASN A 151 -15.88 -30.23 -0.64
N PRO A 152 -15.05 -30.90 0.18
CA PRO A 152 -15.14 -30.82 1.64
C PRO A 152 -15.05 -29.38 2.15
N LYS A 153 -16.02 -28.96 2.96
CA LYS A 153 -16.06 -27.59 3.53
C LYS A 153 -15.24 -27.45 4.81
N ASP A 154 -15.03 -28.56 5.53
CA ASP A 154 -14.37 -28.58 6.84
C ASP A 154 -12.91 -29.06 6.78
N TRP A 155 -12.37 -29.25 5.58
CA TRP A 155 -10.96 -29.63 5.43
C TRP A 155 -10.04 -28.41 5.61
N SER A 156 -8.95 -28.61 6.34
CA SER A 156 -7.83 -27.67 6.34
C SER A 156 -6.52 -28.39 6.61
N ALA A 157 -5.42 -27.79 6.15
CA ALA A 157 -4.08 -28.23 6.49
C ALA A 157 -3.22 -27.02 6.86
N VAL A 158 -2.23 -27.21 7.73
CA VAL A 158 -1.34 -26.14 8.22
C VAL A 158 0.10 -26.45 7.84
N LEU A 159 0.72 -25.49 7.16
CA LEU A 159 2.15 -25.46 6.83
C LEU A 159 2.85 -24.44 7.72
N SER A 160 3.80 -24.89 8.52
CA SER A 160 4.68 -24.01 9.29
C SER A 160 5.59 -23.19 8.36
N PRO A 161 6.21 -22.09 8.83
CA PRO A 161 7.12 -21.30 8.01
C PRO A 161 8.20 -22.15 7.34
N GLY A 162 8.32 -22.03 6.02
CA GLY A 162 9.26 -22.78 5.20
C GLY A 162 8.83 -24.20 4.81
N GLU A 163 7.74 -24.73 5.39
CA GLU A 163 7.24 -26.07 5.09
C GLU A 163 6.56 -26.15 3.73
N THR A 164 6.60 -27.35 3.15
CA THR A 164 6.03 -27.67 1.84
C THR A 164 4.94 -28.74 1.91
N ALA A 165 4.09 -28.73 0.89
CA ALA A 165 3.09 -29.76 0.60
C ALA A 165 3.10 -30.06 -0.89
N THR A 166 2.66 -31.26 -1.25
CA THR A 166 2.52 -31.66 -2.66
C THR A 166 1.05 -31.53 -3.06
N LEU A 167 0.78 -30.82 -4.15
CA LEU A 167 -0.51 -30.83 -4.85
C LEU A 167 -0.39 -31.78 -6.04
N GLU A 168 -1.07 -32.92 -5.97
CA GLU A 168 -1.20 -33.85 -7.07
C GLU A 168 -2.47 -33.49 -7.86
N VAL A 169 -2.32 -33.27 -9.16
CA VAL A 169 -3.41 -32.89 -10.07
C VAL A 169 -3.56 -33.97 -11.12
N SER A 170 -4.78 -34.52 -11.23
CA SER A 170 -5.15 -35.52 -12.22
C SER A 170 -6.11 -34.92 -13.23
N TYR A 171 -5.82 -35.09 -14.51
CA TYR A 171 -6.69 -34.70 -15.61
C TYR A 171 -7.09 -35.95 -16.40
N ASP A 172 -8.40 -36.18 -16.51
CA ASP A 172 -8.97 -37.29 -17.29
C ASP A 172 -9.52 -36.74 -18.63
N ALA A 173 -8.75 -36.97 -19.69
CA ALA A 173 -9.13 -36.57 -21.05
C ALA A 173 -10.23 -37.49 -21.64
N GLY A 174 -10.49 -38.66 -21.05
CA GLY A 174 -11.51 -39.60 -21.50
C GLY A 174 -12.94 -39.19 -21.15
N LEU A 175 -13.13 -38.29 -20.18
CA LEU A 175 -14.45 -37.81 -19.75
C LEU A 175 -15.12 -36.83 -20.72
N HIS A 176 -14.44 -36.42 -21.79
CA HIS A 176 -15.02 -35.56 -22.82
C HIS A 176 -14.58 -36.03 -24.22
N PRO A 177 -15.45 -35.97 -25.25
CA PRO A 177 -15.10 -36.35 -26.62
C PRO A 177 -14.16 -35.36 -27.34
N ASP A 178 -13.77 -34.25 -26.69
CA ASP A 178 -13.05 -33.16 -27.33
C ASP A 178 -11.62 -33.57 -27.71
N THR A 179 -11.16 -33.04 -28.83
CA THR A 179 -9.77 -33.13 -29.30
C THR A 179 -9.25 -31.72 -29.51
N GLY A 180 -7.92 -31.55 -29.44
CA GLY A 180 -7.24 -30.27 -29.55
C GLY A 180 -6.82 -29.69 -28.20
N SER A 181 -6.49 -28.40 -28.22
CA SER A 181 -5.91 -27.71 -27.07
C SER A 181 -6.93 -27.51 -25.94
N VAL A 182 -6.53 -27.89 -24.73
CA VAL A 182 -7.28 -27.70 -23.50
C VAL A 182 -6.41 -27.03 -22.44
N MET A 183 -7.05 -26.23 -21.59
CA MET A 183 -6.46 -25.62 -20.41
C MET A 183 -7.41 -25.81 -19.23
N ARG A 184 -6.89 -26.23 -18.07
CA ARG A 184 -7.63 -26.36 -16.82
C ARG A 184 -6.87 -25.67 -15.71
N VAL A 185 -7.61 -25.20 -14.71
CA VAL A 185 -7.09 -24.42 -13.60
C VAL A 185 -7.45 -25.11 -12.31
N VAL A 186 -6.48 -25.19 -11.39
CA VAL A 186 -6.69 -25.64 -10.02
C VAL A 186 -6.47 -24.45 -9.08
N TYR A 187 -7.47 -24.17 -8.26
CA TYR A 187 -7.48 -23.07 -7.30
C TYR A 187 -7.16 -23.60 -5.91
N ILE A 188 -6.20 -23.00 -5.22
CA ILE A 188 -5.79 -23.35 -3.85
C ILE A 188 -6.11 -22.18 -2.93
N LYS A 189 -6.98 -22.38 -1.94
CA LYS A 189 -7.40 -21.36 -0.98
C LYS A 189 -6.56 -21.40 0.29
N SER A 190 -6.24 -20.22 0.82
CA SER A 190 -5.44 -20.09 2.04
C SER A 190 -5.81 -18.87 2.87
N ASN A 191 -5.15 -18.72 4.02
CA ASN A 191 -5.21 -17.51 4.86
C ASN A 191 -4.13 -16.47 4.52
N ASP A 192 -3.42 -16.58 3.40
CA ASP A 192 -2.55 -15.50 2.90
C ASP A 192 -3.41 -14.25 2.62
N PRO A 193 -3.19 -13.12 3.33
CA PRO A 193 -4.04 -11.93 3.20
C PRO A 193 -3.85 -11.20 1.87
N PHE A 194 -2.76 -11.46 1.15
CA PHE A 194 -2.46 -10.84 -0.14
C PHE A 194 -2.84 -11.75 -1.31
N ASN A 195 -2.74 -13.07 -1.12
CA ASN A 195 -3.11 -14.07 -2.12
C ASN A 195 -4.00 -15.18 -1.50
N PRO A 196 -5.25 -14.86 -1.12
CA PRO A 196 -6.13 -15.83 -0.45
C PRO A 196 -6.52 -17.02 -1.35
N GLU A 197 -6.35 -16.88 -2.65
CA GLU A 197 -6.51 -17.95 -3.64
C GLU A 197 -5.39 -17.84 -4.68
N VAL A 198 -4.62 -18.91 -4.87
CA VAL A 198 -3.60 -19.03 -5.92
C VAL A 198 -4.01 -20.10 -6.92
N GLN A 199 -3.47 -20.02 -8.13
CA GLN A 199 -3.86 -20.88 -9.25
C GLN A 199 -2.64 -21.61 -9.81
N VAL A 200 -2.87 -22.84 -10.26
CA VAL A 200 -1.95 -23.54 -11.15
C VAL A 200 -2.68 -23.98 -12.41
N ASP A 201 -2.00 -23.87 -13.53
CA ASP A 201 -2.54 -24.20 -14.83
C ASP A 201 -2.03 -25.55 -15.31
N ILE A 202 -2.90 -26.33 -15.93
CA ILE A 202 -2.50 -27.50 -16.70
C ILE A 202 -3.00 -27.34 -18.13
N THR A 203 -2.13 -27.61 -19.10
CA THR A 203 -2.46 -27.59 -20.53
C THR A 203 -2.18 -28.95 -21.15
N ALA A 204 -2.92 -29.27 -22.21
CA ALA A 204 -2.67 -30.43 -23.03
C ALA A 204 -3.22 -30.21 -24.44
N ASN A 205 -2.74 -30.99 -25.40
CA ASN A 205 -3.33 -31.16 -26.71
C ASN A 205 -3.86 -32.60 -26.83
N VAL A 206 -5.18 -32.78 -26.80
CA VAL A 206 -5.79 -34.11 -26.83
C VAL A 206 -5.86 -34.59 -28.28
N ILE A 207 -5.14 -35.67 -28.59
CA ILE A 207 -5.13 -36.29 -29.92
C ILE A 207 -6.09 -37.48 -29.99
N ALA A 208 -6.60 -37.70 -31.21
CA ALA A 208 -7.68 -38.65 -31.49
C ALA A 208 -7.26 -40.12 -31.38
#